data_AF-A0A6N4PV04-F1
#
_entry.id   AF-A0A6N4PV04-F1
#
_cell.length_a   1.000
_cell.length_b   1.000
_cell.length_c   1.000
_cell.angle_alpha   90.00
_cell.angle_beta   90.00
_cell.angle_gamma   90.00
#
_symmetry.space_group_name_H-M   'P 1'
#
loop_
_entity.id
_entity.type
_entity.pdbx_description
1 polymer ?
#
loop_
_entity_poly.entity_id
_entity_poly.type
_entity_poly.pdbx_seq_one_letter_code
_entity_poly.pdbx_strand_id
1 'polypeptide(L)'
;MSAQTKTLKFNEEGWAKLDNGLLIHNSGNARVEFRSNLLAQIDNKPSESSAKFSPVAETSEYAEFMFRMLSMVLIPGWWVDFSEEGVLEKATNLFKTKIYTDHITNVRNSVGATRDPVFSNRTGVNGVDAVFRIFKNIAPEIVTRLQTDPPLIDSNSVGIIFQFKRSHVDLDGFYWRLGEEVDGQIVRLIATKILKIPETSLVAAGADPTAKKFHSVTSTHFEEQNPKENEEMPQIKRAILSTLGVDMKKLGLSVGEGEFIDLPSEKLEAVLSQAGQTIESLNGKLKTAELSQDQAESTTAKFSKIFGLETFPATFEFDSKISEVVTLLEEPKKLLQTYVEKALTAYRLFTSNKPDPIIEKMIQSANMEQVKAFCAQYGAKLEEKHPLKCGSCGSDQLTRASSEFSENDKTAVETKKNAGNYKIGGK
;
A
#
# COMPACT_ATOMS: atom_id res chain seq x y z
N MET A 1 1.83 -20.98 46.00
CA MET A 1 0.58 -21.40 45.34
C MET A 1 0.96 -22.32 44.20
N SER A 2 0.42 -23.54 44.16
CA SER A 2 0.73 -24.56 43.15
C SER A 2 0.44 -23.99 41.75
N ALA A 3 1.46 -23.88 40.90
CA ALA A 3 1.27 -23.58 39.49
C ALA A 3 0.51 -24.78 38.90
N GLN A 4 -0.79 -24.62 38.70
CA GLN A 4 -1.57 -25.60 37.94
C GLN A 4 -0.89 -25.74 36.58
N THR A 5 -0.29 -26.90 36.34
CA THR A 5 0.25 -27.29 35.05
C THR A 5 -0.90 -27.19 34.07
N LYS A 6 -0.96 -26.11 33.29
CA LYS A 6 -1.94 -25.99 32.21
C LYS A 6 -1.59 -27.10 31.22
N THR A 7 -2.54 -27.99 30.97
CA THR A 7 -2.40 -29.07 29.98
C THR A 7 -3.32 -28.78 28.81
N LEU A 8 -2.85 -29.01 27.58
CA LEU A 8 -3.65 -28.80 26.38
C LEU A 8 -4.83 -29.77 26.40
N LYS A 9 -6.04 -29.22 26.21
CA LYS A 9 -7.26 -30.02 26.08
C LYS A 9 -7.54 -30.23 24.59
N PHE A 10 -7.37 -31.47 24.14
CA PHE A 10 -7.70 -31.88 22.78
C PHE A 10 -9.17 -32.30 22.69
N ASN A 11 -9.81 -32.00 21.56
CA ASN A 11 -11.13 -32.53 21.24
C ASN A 11 -11.05 -34.01 20.80
N GLU A 12 -12.20 -34.61 20.49
CA GLU A 12 -12.29 -36.01 20.03
C GLU A 12 -11.50 -36.29 18.75
N GLU A 13 -11.33 -35.25 17.91
CA GLU A 13 -10.54 -35.30 16.68
C GLU A 13 -9.04 -35.04 16.91
N GLY A 14 -8.59 -34.91 18.15
CA GLY A 14 -7.18 -34.72 18.50
C GLY A 14 -6.65 -33.29 18.34
N TRP A 15 -7.51 -32.29 18.14
CA TRP A 15 -7.16 -30.89 17.98
C TRP A 15 -7.37 -30.06 19.25
N ALA A 16 -6.43 -29.16 19.53
CA ALA A 16 -6.52 -28.14 20.56
C ALA A 16 -6.30 -26.76 19.93
N LYS A 17 -7.11 -25.77 20.34
CA LYS A 17 -6.97 -24.38 19.88
C LYS A 17 -6.25 -23.54 20.93
N LEU A 18 -5.22 -22.83 20.49
CA LEU A 18 -4.49 -21.84 21.31
C LEU A 18 -5.19 -20.48 21.27
N ASP A 19 -4.86 -19.61 22.22
CA ASP A 19 -5.46 -18.27 22.34
C ASP A 19 -5.17 -17.39 21.10
N ASN A 20 -4.01 -17.57 20.48
CA ASN A 20 -3.66 -16.88 19.23
C ASN A 20 -4.36 -17.46 17.98
N GLY A 21 -5.18 -18.50 18.14
CA GLY A 21 -5.96 -19.12 17.05
C GLY A 21 -5.30 -20.31 16.38
N LEU A 22 -4.06 -20.64 16.74
CA LEU A 22 -3.32 -21.77 16.17
C LEU A 22 -3.94 -23.09 16.65
N LEU A 23 -4.11 -24.04 15.73
CA LEU A 23 -4.66 -25.36 16.02
C LEU A 23 -3.51 -26.38 16.09
N ILE A 24 -3.36 -27.04 17.24
CA ILE A 24 -2.35 -28.08 17.49
C ILE A 24 -3.05 -29.44 17.49
N HIS A 25 -2.51 -30.39 16.75
CA HIS A 25 -2.93 -31.78 16.77
C HIS A 25 -1.98 -32.63 17.63
N ASN A 26 -2.50 -33.61 18.35
CA ASN A 26 -1.70 -34.52 19.19
C ASN A 26 -0.66 -35.37 18.41
N SER A 27 -0.74 -35.41 17.08
CA SER A 27 0.23 -36.07 16.20
C SER A 27 1.46 -35.23 15.85
N GLY A 28 1.57 -33.99 16.37
CA GLY A 28 2.63 -33.06 15.99
C GLY A 28 2.37 -32.26 14.70
N ASN A 29 1.12 -32.27 14.22
CA ASN A 29 0.67 -31.39 13.14
C ASN A 29 0.09 -30.10 13.73
N ALA A 30 0.20 -29.00 13.00
CA ALA A 30 -0.44 -27.75 13.31
C ALA A 30 -1.18 -27.22 12.08
N ARG A 31 -2.23 -26.44 12.33
CA ARG A 31 -2.98 -25.69 11.31
C ARG A 31 -3.10 -24.24 11.75
N VAL A 32 -2.91 -23.33 10.81
CA VAL A 32 -3.02 -21.89 11.02
C VAL A 32 -3.60 -21.21 9.78
N GLU A 33 -4.41 -20.18 10.01
CA GLU A 33 -4.80 -19.18 9.01
C GLU A 33 -4.19 -17.87 9.49
N PHE A 34 -3.20 -17.35 8.77
CA PHE A 34 -2.40 -16.21 9.22
C PHE A 34 -3.17 -14.87 9.11
N ARG A 35 -4.17 -14.71 9.97
CA ARG A 35 -4.94 -13.46 10.08
C ARG A 35 -4.05 -12.36 10.66
N SER A 36 -4.28 -11.12 10.24
CA SER A 36 -3.63 -9.95 10.85
C SER A 36 -3.80 -10.00 12.36
N ASN A 37 -2.70 -9.96 13.08
CA ASN A 37 -2.70 -9.57 14.48
C ASN A 37 -2.26 -8.09 14.54
N LEU A 38 -2.80 -7.31 15.48
CA LEU A 38 -2.44 -5.88 15.61
C LEU A 38 -0.95 -5.68 15.94
N LEU A 39 -0.25 -6.73 16.40
CA LEU A 39 1.16 -6.70 16.74
C LEU A 39 2.05 -6.43 15.52
N ALA A 40 1.76 -7.05 14.36
CA ALA A 40 2.53 -6.83 13.13
C ALA A 40 2.35 -5.43 12.52
N GLN A 41 1.34 -4.66 12.94
CA GLN A 41 1.09 -3.30 12.43
C GLN A 41 1.98 -2.24 13.10
N ILE A 42 2.59 -2.55 14.25
CA ILE A 42 3.37 -1.58 15.04
C ILE A 42 4.77 -1.33 14.44
N ASP A 43 5.35 -2.32 13.74
CA ASP A 43 6.72 -2.26 13.20
C ASP A 43 6.82 -1.96 11.70
N ASN A 44 5.69 -1.84 11.00
CA ASN A 44 5.70 -1.56 9.56
C ASN A 44 6.01 -0.08 9.28
N LYS A 45 7.29 0.24 9.04
CA LYS A 45 7.64 1.43 8.26
C LYS A 45 7.06 1.27 6.84
N PRO A 46 6.40 2.30 6.28
CA PRO A 46 6.02 2.26 4.88
C PRO A 46 7.29 2.12 4.03
N SER A 47 7.39 1.07 3.22
CA SER A 47 8.47 0.96 2.25
C SER A 47 8.22 1.99 1.14
N GLU A 48 9.10 2.99 1.05
CA GLU A 48 9.15 3.86 -0.12
C GLU A 48 9.57 3.04 -1.34
N SER A 49 8.68 2.90 -2.31
CA SER A 49 8.98 2.36 -3.62
C SER A 49 8.06 3.03 -4.64
N SER A 50 8.67 3.80 -5.54
CA SER A 50 8.02 4.57 -6.61
C SER A 50 7.73 3.74 -7.86
N ALA A 51 7.47 2.44 -7.71
CA ALA A 51 7.30 1.51 -8.83
C ALA A 51 5.81 1.24 -9.09
N LYS A 52 5.38 1.44 -10.34
CA LYS A 52 4.00 1.19 -10.79
C LYS A 52 3.62 -0.28 -10.56
N PHE A 53 2.38 -0.53 -10.16
CA PHE A 53 1.88 -1.88 -9.85
C PHE A 53 1.09 -2.51 -11.00
N SER A 54 1.71 -2.63 -12.17
CA SER A 54 1.06 -3.27 -13.33
C SER A 54 0.94 -4.79 -13.16
N PRO A 55 -0.07 -5.42 -13.78
CA PRO A 55 -0.10 -6.87 -13.93
C PRO A 55 1.15 -7.35 -14.68
N VAL A 56 1.61 -8.54 -14.32
CA VAL A 56 2.69 -9.24 -15.04
C VAL A 56 2.19 -9.76 -16.39
N ALA A 57 0.89 -10.08 -16.48
CA ALA A 57 0.19 -10.35 -17.73
C ALA A 57 -1.27 -9.95 -17.60
N GLU A 58 -1.89 -9.54 -18.71
CA GLU A 58 -3.30 -9.16 -18.73
C GLU A 58 -3.92 -9.53 -20.07
N THR A 59 -5.09 -10.17 -20.03
CA THR A 59 -5.90 -10.53 -21.20
C THR A 59 -7.32 -10.00 -21.04
N SER A 60 -8.19 -10.27 -22.01
CA SER A 60 -9.63 -10.02 -21.84
C SER A 60 -10.26 -10.84 -20.71
N GLU A 61 -9.67 -12.00 -20.37
CA GLU A 61 -10.26 -12.95 -19.40
C GLU A 61 -9.71 -12.78 -17.98
N TYR A 62 -8.43 -12.46 -17.83
CA TYR A 62 -7.75 -12.45 -16.54
C TYR A 62 -6.66 -11.37 -16.44
N ALA A 63 -6.26 -11.07 -15.20
CA ALA A 63 -5.07 -10.30 -14.89
C ALA A 63 -4.18 -11.11 -13.93
N GLU A 64 -2.87 -11.02 -14.13
CA GLU A 64 -1.87 -11.75 -13.35
C GLU A 64 -0.98 -10.81 -12.56
N PHE A 65 -0.75 -11.13 -11.29
CA PHE A 65 0.09 -10.33 -10.40
C PHE A 65 1.06 -11.22 -9.67
N MET A 66 2.33 -10.84 -9.58
CA MET A 66 3.26 -11.60 -8.75
C MET A 66 3.08 -11.20 -7.28
N PHE A 67 3.09 -12.20 -6.38
CA PHE A 67 2.98 -12.01 -4.94
C PHE A 67 3.99 -12.88 -4.20
N ARG A 68 4.51 -12.36 -3.08
CA ARG A 68 5.08 -13.21 -2.02
C ARG A 68 3.93 -13.85 -1.27
N MET A 69 3.85 -15.17 -1.29
CA MET A 69 2.81 -15.92 -0.58
C MET A 69 3.17 -16.16 0.88
N LEU A 70 4.41 -16.57 1.12
CA LEU A 70 4.93 -16.84 2.46
C LEU A 70 6.46 -16.71 2.47
N SER A 71 6.98 -16.05 3.49
CA SER A 71 8.40 -15.81 3.65
C SER A 71 9.04 -16.73 4.67
N MET A 72 10.34 -16.96 4.49
CA MET A 72 11.21 -17.78 5.32
C MET A 72 11.59 -17.00 6.60
N VAL A 73 10.59 -16.68 7.42
CA VAL A 73 10.72 -15.83 8.61
C VAL A 73 9.94 -16.41 9.79
N LEU A 74 10.21 -15.90 10.99
CA LEU A 74 9.33 -16.05 12.14
C LEU A 74 8.13 -15.11 11.97
N ILE A 75 6.91 -15.67 12.02
CA ILE A 75 5.66 -14.91 11.95
C ILE A 75 5.27 -14.46 13.37
N PRO A 76 5.36 -13.16 13.70
CA PRO A 76 5.06 -12.66 15.04
C PRO A 76 3.59 -12.85 15.43
N GLY A 77 3.32 -13.03 16.73
CA GLY A 77 1.99 -13.28 17.31
C GLY A 77 1.40 -14.67 17.01
N TRP A 78 1.82 -15.31 15.92
CA TRP A 78 1.57 -16.73 15.67
C TRP A 78 2.71 -17.61 16.20
N TRP A 79 3.93 -17.05 16.25
CA TRP A 79 5.13 -17.70 16.75
C TRP A 79 5.44 -19.00 16.01
N VAL A 80 5.28 -18.95 14.68
CA VAL A 80 5.61 -20.02 13.75
C VAL A 80 6.80 -19.59 12.93
N ASP A 81 7.85 -20.39 12.98
CA ASP A 81 9.12 -20.15 12.30
C ASP A 81 9.24 -21.03 11.06
N PHE A 82 9.36 -20.40 9.89
CA PHE A 82 9.59 -21.07 8.61
C PHE A 82 11.05 -21.03 8.17
N SER A 83 11.99 -20.62 9.03
CA SER A 83 13.41 -20.47 8.68
C SER A 83 14.20 -21.78 8.58
N GLU A 84 13.58 -22.92 8.88
CA GLU A 84 14.23 -24.23 8.75
C GLU A 84 14.56 -24.52 7.27
N GLU A 85 15.82 -24.85 7.02
CA GLU A 85 16.38 -24.99 5.67
C GLU A 85 15.60 -26.02 4.82
N GLY A 86 15.29 -25.61 3.58
CA GLY A 86 14.62 -26.45 2.59
C GLY A 86 13.14 -26.76 2.87
N VAL A 87 12.54 -26.29 3.99
CA VAL A 87 11.13 -26.55 4.29
C VAL A 87 10.20 -25.88 3.28
N LEU A 88 10.42 -24.58 3.02
CA LEU A 88 9.62 -23.84 2.04
C LEU A 88 9.91 -24.26 0.60
N GLU A 89 11.18 -24.47 0.25
CA GLU A 89 11.60 -24.89 -1.08
C GLU A 89 10.93 -26.22 -1.49
N LYS A 90 10.95 -27.23 -0.62
CA LYS A 90 10.28 -28.53 -0.85
C LYS A 90 8.76 -28.41 -0.94
N ALA A 91 8.19 -27.37 -0.31
CA ALA A 91 6.76 -27.12 -0.27
C ALA A 91 6.26 -26.28 -1.45
N THR A 92 7.14 -25.69 -2.26
CA THR A 92 6.81 -24.72 -3.33
C THR A 92 5.61 -25.14 -4.18
N ASN A 93 5.56 -26.40 -4.63
CA ASN A 93 4.45 -26.88 -5.47
C ASN A 93 3.09 -26.95 -4.76
N LEU A 94 3.06 -27.03 -3.42
CA LEU A 94 1.82 -27.03 -2.64
C LEU A 94 1.12 -25.66 -2.67
N PHE A 95 1.85 -24.60 -3.01
CA PHE A 95 1.30 -23.25 -3.12
C PHE A 95 0.45 -23.04 -4.38
N LYS A 96 0.35 -24.04 -5.29
CA LYS A 96 -0.66 -24.06 -6.36
C LYS A 96 -2.06 -24.29 -5.76
N THR A 97 -2.74 -23.21 -5.40
CA THR A 97 -4.05 -23.23 -4.73
C THR A 97 -5.02 -22.17 -5.29
N LYS A 98 -6.22 -22.13 -4.72
CA LYS A 98 -7.26 -21.14 -5.05
C LYS A 98 -7.02 -19.84 -4.29
N ILE A 99 -7.31 -18.72 -4.95
CA ILE A 99 -7.21 -17.38 -4.39
C ILE A 99 -8.59 -16.95 -3.90
N TYR A 100 -8.66 -16.48 -2.66
CA TYR A 100 -9.85 -15.95 -2.01
C TYR A 100 -9.67 -14.46 -1.67
N THR A 101 -10.78 -13.74 -1.46
CA THR A 101 -10.76 -12.32 -1.04
C THR A 101 -10.65 -12.14 0.47
N ASP A 102 -10.76 -13.22 1.23
CA ASP A 102 -10.55 -13.34 2.67
C ASP A 102 -10.35 -14.82 3.04
N HIS A 103 -10.24 -15.16 4.33
CA HIS A 103 -10.08 -16.54 4.81
C HIS A 103 -11.38 -17.37 4.81
N ILE A 104 -12.41 -17.01 4.02
CA ILE A 104 -13.64 -17.78 3.88
C ILE A 104 -13.54 -18.66 2.62
N THR A 105 -13.29 -19.95 2.79
CA THR A 105 -13.00 -20.89 1.70
C THR A 105 -14.24 -21.44 0.97
N ASN A 106 -15.27 -20.62 0.74
CA ASN A 106 -16.46 -21.05 0.01
C ASN A 106 -16.30 -20.87 -1.51
N VAL A 107 -17.07 -21.61 -2.31
CA VAL A 107 -16.93 -21.62 -3.79
C VAL A 107 -17.15 -20.25 -4.42
N ARG A 108 -18.03 -19.40 -3.85
CA ARG A 108 -18.34 -18.08 -4.40
C ARG A 108 -17.26 -17.04 -4.09
N ASN A 109 -16.43 -17.32 -3.10
CA ASN A 109 -15.39 -16.40 -2.63
C ASN A 109 -14.05 -16.61 -3.35
N SER A 110 -13.92 -17.67 -4.15
CA SER A 110 -12.72 -17.89 -4.95
C SER A 110 -12.74 -17.02 -6.21
N VAL A 111 -11.70 -16.23 -6.40
CA VAL A 111 -11.59 -15.23 -7.50
C VAL A 111 -10.53 -15.61 -8.54
N GLY A 112 -9.75 -16.65 -8.26
CA GLY A 112 -8.61 -16.99 -9.08
C GLY A 112 -7.86 -18.23 -8.59
N ALA A 113 -6.71 -18.46 -9.21
CA ALA A 113 -5.78 -19.50 -8.81
C ALA A 113 -4.34 -19.01 -8.94
N THR A 114 -3.49 -19.48 -8.05
CA THR A 114 -2.05 -19.23 -8.13
C THR A 114 -1.40 -20.13 -9.16
N ARG A 115 -0.38 -19.61 -9.83
CA ARG A 115 0.41 -20.32 -10.84
C ARG A 115 1.88 -20.15 -10.57
N ASP A 116 2.65 -21.09 -11.13
CA ASP A 116 4.10 -21.00 -11.26
C ASP A 116 4.80 -20.58 -9.94
N PRO A 117 4.50 -21.26 -8.81
CA PRO A 117 5.14 -20.93 -7.55
C PRO A 117 6.63 -21.23 -7.65
N VAL A 118 7.42 -20.31 -7.11
CA VAL A 118 8.88 -20.37 -7.13
C VAL A 118 9.42 -20.01 -5.76
N PHE A 119 10.44 -20.74 -5.32
CA PHE A 119 11.23 -20.34 -4.16
C PHE A 119 12.25 -19.31 -4.60
N SER A 120 12.22 -18.11 -4.01
CA SER A 120 13.08 -16.99 -4.42
C SER A 120 13.62 -16.21 -3.22
N ASN A 121 14.69 -15.44 -3.45
CA ASN A 121 15.15 -14.41 -2.53
C ASN A 121 14.71 -13.03 -3.05
N ARG A 122 13.71 -12.42 -2.41
CA ARG A 122 13.22 -11.08 -2.74
C ARG A 122 13.54 -10.14 -1.59
N THR A 123 14.11 -8.97 -1.90
CA THR A 123 14.47 -7.94 -0.92
C THR A 123 15.26 -8.49 0.27
N GLY A 124 16.15 -9.47 0.02
CA GLY A 124 16.97 -10.12 1.05
C GLY A 124 16.25 -11.19 1.87
N VAL A 125 14.98 -11.49 1.59
CA VAL A 125 14.17 -12.47 2.33
C VAL A 125 13.80 -13.63 1.42
N ASN A 126 14.24 -14.84 1.76
CA ASN A 126 13.81 -16.06 1.09
C ASN A 126 12.31 -16.31 1.29
N GLY A 127 11.63 -16.92 0.33
CA GLY A 127 10.21 -17.25 0.44
C GLY A 127 9.64 -17.89 -0.81
N VAL A 128 8.35 -18.21 -0.78
CA VAL A 128 7.60 -18.70 -1.93
C VAL A 128 6.81 -17.56 -2.55
N ASP A 129 7.12 -17.26 -3.81
CA ASP A 129 6.36 -16.36 -4.65
C ASP A 129 5.47 -17.15 -5.59
N ALA A 130 4.38 -16.55 -6.06
CA ALA A 130 3.55 -17.13 -7.10
C ALA A 130 2.83 -16.05 -7.92
N VAL A 131 2.44 -16.42 -9.14
CA VAL A 131 1.58 -15.62 -10.00
C VAL A 131 0.14 -15.79 -9.57
N PHE A 132 -0.52 -14.69 -9.21
CA PHE A 132 -1.93 -14.64 -8.87
C PHE A 132 -2.73 -14.32 -10.12
N ARG A 133 -3.37 -15.34 -10.72
CA ARG A 133 -4.29 -15.15 -11.84
C ARG A 133 -5.69 -14.91 -11.32
N ILE A 134 -6.20 -13.71 -11.52
CA ILE A 134 -7.55 -13.27 -11.13
C ILE A 134 -8.42 -13.15 -12.38
N PHE A 135 -9.59 -13.78 -12.38
CA PHE A 135 -10.51 -13.75 -13.53
C PHE A 135 -11.37 -12.48 -13.49
N LYS A 136 -11.32 -11.70 -14.56
CA LYS A 136 -11.98 -10.38 -14.66
C LYS A 136 -13.50 -10.47 -14.63
N ASN A 137 -14.06 -11.56 -15.17
CA ASN A 137 -15.51 -11.81 -15.14
C ASN A 137 -16.01 -12.26 -13.76
N ILE A 138 -15.13 -12.71 -12.87
CA ILE A 138 -15.48 -13.13 -11.50
C ILE A 138 -15.28 -11.98 -10.53
N ALA A 139 -14.16 -11.26 -10.63
CA ALA A 139 -13.76 -10.26 -9.64
C ALA A 139 -13.11 -9.01 -10.29
N PRO A 140 -13.86 -8.25 -11.10
CA PRO A 140 -13.32 -7.06 -11.77
C PRO A 140 -12.85 -6.01 -10.76
N GLU A 141 -13.58 -5.80 -9.66
CA GLU A 141 -13.17 -4.85 -8.63
C GLU A 141 -11.84 -5.21 -7.94
N ILE A 142 -11.52 -6.51 -7.82
CA ILE A 142 -10.28 -6.97 -7.21
C ILE A 142 -9.12 -6.66 -8.14
N VAL A 143 -9.28 -6.91 -9.45
CA VAL A 143 -8.29 -6.53 -10.47
C VAL A 143 -8.03 -5.02 -10.43
N THR A 144 -9.08 -4.21 -10.42
CA THR A 144 -8.96 -2.75 -10.32
C THR A 144 -8.20 -2.32 -9.06
N ARG A 145 -8.54 -2.88 -7.89
CA ARG A 145 -7.88 -2.56 -6.61
C ARG A 145 -6.43 -3.00 -6.54
N LEU A 146 -6.08 -4.10 -7.21
CA LEU A 146 -4.69 -4.55 -7.35
C LEU A 146 -3.90 -3.60 -8.26
N GLN A 147 -4.52 -3.02 -9.28
CA GLN A 147 -3.88 -2.14 -10.26
C GLN A 147 -3.73 -0.68 -9.80
N THR A 148 -4.40 -0.26 -8.72
CA THR A 148 -4.25 1.13 -8.23
C THR A 148 -2.82 1.43 -7.79
N ASP A 149 -2.47 2.72 -7.80
CA ASP A 149 -1.19 3.21 -7.30
C ASP A 149 -1.44 4.34 -6.28
N PRO A 150 -1.25 4.10 -4.96
CA PRO A 150 -0.81 2.83 -4.37
C PRO A 150 -1.90 1.74 -4.49
N PRO A 151 -1.51 0.45 -4.47
CA PRO A 151 -2.44 -0.67 -4.51
C PRO A 151 -3.33 -0.67 -3.27
N LEU A 152 -4.65 -0.71 -3.47
CA LEU A 152 -5.62 -0.85 -2.38
C LEU A 152 -5.60 -2.26 -1.79
N ILE A 153 -5.09 -3.23 -2.55
CA ILE A 153 -4.81 -4.60 -2.11
C ILE A 153 -3.36 -4.91 -2.47
N ASP A 154 -2.52 -5.06 -1.46
CA ASP A 154 -1.09 -5.34 -1.65
C ASP A 154 -0.59 -6.51 -0.80
N SER A 155 -1.44 -7.05 0.09
CA SER A 155 -1.04 -8.04 1.08
C SER A 155 -1.70 -9.38 0.81
N ASN A 156 -0.94 -10.43 1.09
CA ASN A 156 -1.41 -11.80 1.00
C ASN A 156 -1.31 -12.49 2.36
N SER A 157 -2.20 -13.44 2.58
CA SER A 157 -2.11 -14.41 3.66
C SER A 157 -2.32 -15.82 3.12
N VAL A 158 -1.84 -16.81 3.86
CA VAL A 158 -2.00 -18.22 3.53
C VAL A 158 -2.54 -19.00 4.73
N GLY A 159 -3.41 -19.94 4.44
CA GLY A 159 -3.75 -21.03 5.36
C GLY A 159 -2.75 -22.16 5.18
N ILE A 160 -2.23 -22.71 6.27
CA ILE A 160 -1.20 -23.76 6.23
C ILE A 160 -1.53 -24.89 7.19
N ILE A 161 -1.26 -26.12 6.74
CA ILE A 161 -1.16 -27.31 7.59
C ILE A 161 0.29 -27.80 7.52
N PHE A 162 0.94 -27.97 8.66
CA PHE A 162 2.38 -28.26 8.75
C PHE A 162 2.72 -29.16 9.94
N GLN A 163 3.87 -29.83 9.86
CA GLN A 163 4.52 -30.48 10.99
C GLN A 163 5.49 -29.51 11.65
N PHE A 164 5.66 -29.63 12.96
CA PHE A 164 6.55 -28.76 13.70
C PHE A 164 7.35 -29.49 14.77
N LYS A 165 8.46 -28.87 15.18
CA LYS A 165 9.17 -29.17 16.43
C LYS A 165 9.06 -27.98 17.38
N ARG A 166 9.12 -28.27 18.67
CA ARG A 166 9.19 -27.22 19.71
C ARG A 166 10.62 -26.67 19.75
N SER A 167 10.77 -25.35 19.79
CA SER A 167 12.09 -24.71 20.03
C SER A 167 12.70 -25.13 21.37
N HIS A 168 11.87 -25.26 22.41
CA HIS A 168 12.28 -25.65 23.75
C HIS A 168 11.51 -26.92 24.16
N VAL A 169 12.13 -28.09 23.96
CA VAL A 169 11.48 -29.41 24.11
C VAL A 169 11.05 -29.68 25.55
N ASP A 170 11.85 -29.23 26.52
CA ASP A 170 11.66 -29.50 27.95
C ASP A 170 11.03 -28.32 28.69
N LEU A 171 10.52 -27.31 27.96
CA LEU A 171 9.91 -26.14 28.57
C LEU A 171 8.51 -26.46 29.11
N ASP A 172 8.36 -26.37 30.42
CA ASP A 172 7.06 -26.44 31.08
C ASP A 172 6.12 -25.35 30.58
N GLY A 173 4.91 -25.75 30.21
CA GLY A 173 3.90 -24.83 29.69
C GLY A 173 4.26 -24.21 28.33
N PHE A 174 5.14 -24.84 27.54
CA PHE A 174 5.63 -24.37 26.24
C PHE A 174 4.61 -23.57 25.40
N TYR A 175 3.39 -24.11 25.21
CA TYR A 175 2.37 -23.48 24.35
C TYR A 175 1.80 -22.16 24.90
N TRP A 176 1.79 -21.95 26.22
CA TRP A 176 1.35 -20.69 26.84
C TRP A 176 2.47 -19.65 26.91
N ARG A 177 3.70 -20.06 26.59
CA ARG A 177 4.89 -19.22 26.62
C ARG A 177 5.36 -18.84 25.22
N LEU A 178 4.58 -19.15 24.17
CA LEU A 178 4.92 -18.77 22.79
C LEU A 178 5.10 -17.24 22.71
N GLY A 179 6.23 -16.82 22.14
CA GLY A 179 6.64 -15.41 22.05
C GLY A 179 7.50 -14.90 23.19
N GLU A 180 7.60 -15.63 24.31
CA GLU A 180 8.54 -15.29 25.38
C GLU A 180 9.98 -15.58 24.95
N GLU A 181 10.92 -14.76 25.42
CA GLU A 181 12.34 -15.06 25.31
C GLU A 181 12.79 -15.93 26.49
N VAL A 182 13.36 -17.09 26.18
CA VAL A 182 13.93 -18.03 27.15
C VAL A 182 15.30 -18.43 26.63
N ASP A 183 16.34 -18.35 27.49
CA ASP A 183 17.72 -18.70 27.12
C ASP A 183 18.22 -18.01 25.84
N GLY A 184 17.81 -16.75 25.63
CA GLY A 184 18.17 -15.94 24.46
C GLY A 184 17.48 -16.36 23.16
N GLN A 185 16.47 -17.22 23.22
CA GLN A 185 15.67 -17.65 22.07
C GLN A 185 14.18 -17.45 22.30
N ILE A 186 13.48 -17.02 21.25
CA ILE A 186 12.01 -16.92 21.29
C ILE A 186 11.40 -18.32 21.31
N VAL A 187 10.53 -18.59 22.27
CA VAL A 187 9.69 -19.78 22.34
C VAL A 187 8.71 -19.77 21.18
N ARG A 188 8.91 -20.68 20.23
CA ARG A 188 8.18 -20.76 18.96
C ARG A 188 8.04 -22.19 18.43
N LEU A 189 7.07 -22.39 17.55
CA LEU A 189 6.94 -23.61 16.73
C LEU A 189 7.88 -23.48 15.52
N ILE A 190 8.77 -24.45 15.31
CA ILE A 190 9.62 -24.48 14.13
C ILE A 190 8.99 -25.44 13.13
N ALA A 191 8.53 -24.92 11.99
CA ALA A 191 7.95 -25.72 10.94
C ALA A 191 9.02 -26.64 10.33
N THR A 192 8.75 -27.94 10.27
CA THR A 192 9.68 -28.94 9.74
C THR A 192 9.23 -29.51 8.41
N LYS A 193 7.93 -29.40 8.10
CA LYS A 193 7.34 -29.83 6.82
C LYS A 193 6.00 -29.16 6.60
N ILE A 194 5.79 -28.54 5.44
CA ILE A 194 4.45 -28.13 5.03
C ILE A 194 3.73 -29.32 4.40
N LEU A 195 2.52 -29.60 4.88
CA LEU A 195 1.69 -30.70 4.40
C LEU A 195 0.68 -30.23 3.35
N LYS A 196 0.11 -29.03 3.52
CA LYS A 196 -0.92 -28.50 2.63
C LYS A 196 -1.06 -26.99 2.75
N ILE A 197 -1.33 -26.34 1.63
CA ILE A 197 -1.81 -24.95 1.55
C ILE A 197 -3.28 -24.97 1.12
N PRO A 198 -4.23 -25.08 2.07
CA PRO A 198 -5.66 -25.13 1.74
C PRO A 198 -6.17 -23.90 0.99
N GLU A 199 -5.59 -22.73 1.22
CA GLU A 199 -6.02 -21.46 0.65
C GLU A 199 -4.90 -20.42 0.65
N THR A 200 -5.06 -19.43 -0.22
CA THR A 200 -4.38 -18.14 -0.11
C THR A 200 -5.41 -17.02 -0.27
N SER A 201 -5.22 -15.92 0.45
CA SER A 201 -6.21 -14.84 0.52
C SER A 201 -5.58 -13.47 0.37
N LEU A 202 -6.22 -12.65 -0.45
CA LEU A 202 -5.94 -11.22 -0.52
C LEU A 202 -6.48 -10.55 0.76
N VAL A 203 -5.63 -9.88 1.52
CA VAL A 203 -6.01 -9.29 2.82
C VAL A 203 -5.58 -7.84 2.91
N ALA A 204 -6.21 -7.08 3.81
CA ALA A 204 -5.80 -5.69 4.07
C ALA A 204 -4.44 -5.61 4.79
N ALA A 205 -4.16 -6.58 5.66
CA ALA A 205 -2.88 -6.75 6.33
C ALA A 205 -2.62 -8.25 6.56
N GLY A 206 -1.45 -8.74 6.14
CA GLY A 206 -1.01 -10.10 6.37
C GLY A 206 -0.26 -10.24 7.69
N ALA A 207 -0.23 -11.44 8.28
CA ALA A 207 0.62 -11.71 9.44
C ALA A 207 2.11 -11.81 9.05
N ASP A 208 2.40 -12.23 7.81
CA ASP A 208 3.71 -12.07 7.20
C ASP A 208 3.81 -10.64 6.62
N PRO A 209 4.61 -9.74 7.21
CA PRO A 209 4.72 -8.36 6.75
C PRO A 209 5.35 -8.24 5.36
N THR A 210 6.06 -9.28 4.91
CA THR A 210 6.76 -9.32 3.62
C THR A 210 5.96 -10.05 2.53
N ALA A 211 4.83 -10.69 2.88
CA ALA A 211 3.88 -11.31 1.95
C ALA A 211 3.08 -10.25 1.18
N LYS A 212 3.77 -9.61 0.25
CA LYS A 212 3.28 -8.46 -0.51
C LYS A 212 3.29 -8.67 -2.02
N LYS A 213 2.39 -7.98 -2.71
CA LYS A 213 2.39 -7.80 -4.16
C LYS A 213 3.75 -7.26 -4.60
N PHE A 214 4.24 -7.76 -5.73
CA PHE A 214 5.41 -7.19 -6.37
C PHE A 214 5.06 -5.82 -6.96
N HIS A 215 5.92 -4.84 -6.69
CA HIS A 215 5.91 -3.60 -7.45
C HIS A 215 6.55 -3.93 -8.80
N SER A 216 6.08 -3.35 -9.93
CA SER A 216 6.71 -3.65 -11.21
C SER A 216 8.12 -3.06 -11.20
N VAL A 217 9.10 -3.92 -10.95
CA VAL A 217 10.48 -3.71 -11.36
C VAL A 217 10.58 -4.49 -12.67
N THR A 218 10.96 -3.79 -13.73
CA THR A 218 11.35 -4.41 -14.99
C THR A 218 12.23 -5.63 -14.69
N SER A 219 11.77 -6.78 -15.16
CA SER A 219 12.21 -8.12 -14.80
C SER A 219 13.71 -8.27 -14.58
N THR A 220 14.12 -8.74 -13.41
CA THR A 220 15.41 -9.43 -13.24
C THR A 220 15.16 -10.92 -13.03
N HIS A 221 15.68 -11.71 -13.98
CA HIS A 221 15.96 -13.14 -13.95
C HIS A 221 14.79 -14.14 -14.01
N PHE A 222 14.39 -14.48 -15.23
CA PHE A 222 14.36 -15.89 -15.66
C PHE A 222 15.22 -16.01 -16.92
N GLU A 223 16.15 -16.96 -16.92
CA GLU A 223 17.20 -17.10 -17.93
C GLU A 223 16.67 -17.40 -19.34
N GLU A 224 17.22 -16.62 -20.29
CA GLU A 224 17.58 -16.92 -21.67
C GLU A 224 16.69 -17.87 -22.49
N GLN A 225 15.85 -17.30 -23.37
CA GLN A 225 15.95 -17.54 -24.82
C GLN A 225 15.65 -16.25 -25.59
N ASN A 226 16.60 -15.89 -26.45
CA ASN A 226 16.55 -14.76 -27.40
C ASN A 226 15.28 -14.84 -28.27
N PRO A 227 14.52 -13.74 -28.44
CA PRO A 227 14.51 -13.15 -29.77
C PRO A 227 14.48 -11.61 -29.76
N LYS A 228 15.15 -11.04 -30.77
CA LYS A 228 15.04 -9.64 -31.18
C LYS A 228 13.61 -9.33 -31.56
N GLU A 229 13.02 -8.25 -31.03
CA GLU A 229 11.92 -7.56 -31.71
C GLU A 229 11.85 -6.08 -31.28
N ASN A 230 11.65 -5.22 -32.27
CA ASN A 230 11.58 -3.77 -32.16
C ASN A 230 10.51 -3.34 -31.15
N GLU A 231 10.88 -2.56 -30.13
CA GLU A 231 9.90 -1.79 -29.34
C GLU A 231 9.31 -0.69 -30.23
N GLU A 232 8.13 -0.93 -30.79
CA GLU A 232 7.32 0.14 -31.40
C GLU A 232 6.83 1.09 -30.29
N MET A 233 7.21 2.36 -30.39
CA MET A 233 6.79 3.41 -29.46
C MET A 233 5.27 3.60 -29.51
N PRO A 234 4.60 3.92 -28.37
CA PRO A 234 3.16 4.15 -28.37
C PRO A 234 2.79 5.35 -29.25
N GLN A 235 1.92 5.10 -30.22
CA GLN A 235 1.46 6.06 -31.20
C GLN A 235 0.10 6.65 -30.80
N ILE A 236 0.03 7.99 -30.68
CA ILE A 236 -1.20 8.72 -30.35
C ILE A 236 -1.63 9.55 -31.55
N LYS A 237 -2.93 9.56 -31.87
CA LYS A 237 -3.45 10.38 -32.97
C LYS A 237 -3.19 11.87 -32.74
N ARG A 238 -2.60 12.53 -33.73
CA ARG A 238 -2.31 13.99 -33.69
C ARG A 238 -3.56 14.83 -33.46
N ALA A 239 -4.68 14.40 -34.05
CA ALA A 239 -5.97 15.07 -33.92
C ALA A 239 -6.45 15.15 -32.47
N ILE A 240 -6.16 14.13 -31.65
CA ILE A 240 -6.55 14.10 -30.23
C ILE A 240 -5.72 15.13 -29.44
N LEU A 241 -4.39 15.13 -29.62
CA LEU A 241 -3.49 16.10 -28.97
C LEU A 241 -3.82 17.55 -29.36
N SER A 242 -4.09 17.79 -30.65
CA SER A 242 -4.50 19.11 -31.14
C SER A 242 -5.85 19.54 -30.56
N THR A 243 -6.82 18.63 -30.43
CA THR A 243 -8.14 18.93 -29.85
C THR A 243 -8.04 19.25 -28.36
N LEU A 244 -7.10 18.60 -27.67
CA LEU A 244 -6.78 18.82 -26.25
C LEU A 244 -5.90 20.06 -26.01
N GLY A 245 -5.59 20.84 -27.06
CA GLY A 245 -4.82 22.07 -26.95
C GLY A 245 -3.34 21.86 -26.61
N VAL A 246 -2.81 20.65 -26.82
CA VAL A 246 -1.41 20.33 -26.54
C VAL A 246 -0.52 21.02 -27.57
N ASP A 247 0.39 21.89 -27.11
CA ASP A 247 1.34 22.58 -27.97
C ASP A 247 2.49 21.63 -28.35
N MET A 248 2.23 20.83 -29.37
CA MET A 248 3.16 19.81 -29.87
C MET A 248 4.52 20.40 -30.29
N LYS A 249 4.54 21.64 -30.80
CA LYS A 249 5.77 22.34 -31.20
C LYS A 249 6.61 22.70 -29.98
N LYS A 250 5.98 23.26 -28.95
CA LYS A 250 6.66 23.63 -27.69
C LYS A 250 7.20 22.40 -26.94
N LEU A 251 6.54 21.25 -27.07
CA LEU A 251 6.97 20.00 -26.46
C LEU A 251 8.03 19.23 -27.27
N GLY A 252 8.40 19.74 -28.45
CA GLY A 252 9.40 19.10 -29.32
C GLY A 252 8.94 17.77 -29.91
N LEU A 253 7.62 17.54 -30.01
CA LEU A 253 7.06 16.36 -30.66
C LEU A 253 7.24 16.50 -32.18
N SER A 254 7.58 15.43 -32.88
CA SER A 254 7.85 15.45 -34.32
C SER A 254 6.64 16.01 -35.08
N VAL A 255 6.78 17.17 -35.71
CA VAL A 255 5.67 17.91 -36.38
C VAL A 255 5.42 17.42 -37.81
N GLY A 256 5.92 16.23 -38.18
CA GLY A 256 5.85 15.70 -39.55
C GLY A 256 4.44 15.30 -40.01
N GLU A 257 4.28 15.06 -41.31
CA GLU A 257 3.04 14.59 -41.93
C GLU A 257 2.77 13.12 -41.56
N GLY A 258 1.67 12.85 -40.87
CA GLY A 258 1.22 11.51 -40.47
C GLY A 258 0.02 11.57 -39.50
N GLU A 259 -0.77 10.51 -39.37
CA GLU A 259 -1.96 10.51 -38.48
C GLU A 259 -1.59 10.39 -36.99
N PHE A 260 -0.48 9.72 -36.69
CA PHE A 260 -0.03 9.41 -35.33
C PHE A 260 1.32 10.06 -34.99
N ILE A 261 1.51 10.38 -33.72
CA ILE A 261 2.76 10.85 -33.10
C ILE A 261 3.26 9.78 -32.15
N ASP A 262 4.54 9.42 -32.30
CA ASP A 262 5.27 8.71 -31.26
C ASP A 262 5.46 9.64 -30.08
N LEU A 263 4.99 9.23 -28.89
CA LEU A 263 5.12 10.05 -27.69
C LEU A 263 6.30 9.53 -26.86
N PRO A 264 7.44 10.26 -26.83
CA PRO A 264 8.55 9.89 -25.97
C PRO A 264 8.12 9.95 -24.51
N SER A 265 8.55 8.98 -23.72
CA SER A 265 8.22 8.85 -22.29
C SER A 265 8.51 10.13 -21.50
N GLU A 266 9.55 10.87 -21.87
CA GLU A 266 9.97 12.14 -21.26
C GLU A 266 8.98 13.30 -21.49
N LYS A 267 8.11 13.20 -22.49
CA LYS A 267 7.12 14.24 -22.85
C LYS A 267 5.71 13.91 -22.37
N LEU A 268 5.47 12.67 -21.94
CA LEU A 268 4.15 12.16 -21.57
C LEU A 268 3.47 13.00 -20.48
N GLU A 269 4.20 13.36 -19.42
CA GLU A 269 3.66 14.14 -18.31
C GLU A 269 3.25 15.55 -18.74
N ALA A 270 4.07 16.21 -19.56
CA ALA A 270 3.78 17.55 -20.07
C ALA A 270 2.55 17.55 -21.00
N VAL A 271 2.40 16.50 -21.81
CA VAL A 271 1.23 16.28 -22.67
C VAL A 271 -0.03 16.07 -21.85
N LEU A 272 0.01 15.19 -20.83
CA LEU A 272 -1.13 14.90 -19.97
C LEU A 272 -1.56 16.12 -19.14
N SER A 273 -0.61 16.94 -18.69
CA SER A 273 -0.89 18.17 -17.95
C SER A 273 -1.65 19.20 -18.80
N GLN A 274 -1.19 19.46 -20.03
CA GLN A 274 -1.87 20.40 -20.94
C GLN A 274 -3.25 19.88 -21.37
N ALA A 275 -3.34 18.58 -21.68
CA ALA A 275 -4.61 17.94 -22.02
C ALA A 275 -5.62 18.02 -20.86
N GLY A 276 -5.16 17.77 -19.62
CA GLY A 276 -5.97 17.85 -18.41
C GLY A 276 -6.58 19.24 -18.19
N GLN A 277 -5.80 20.31 -18.38
CA GLN A 277 -6.28 21.69 -18.24
C GLN A 277 -7.41 22.02 -19.22
N THR A 278 -7.30 21.54 -20.46
CA THR A 278 -8.34 21.73 -21.47
C THR A 278 -9.61 20.96 -21.10
N ILE A 279 -9.48 19.71 -20.64
CA ILE A 279 -10.62 18.90 -20.18
C ILE A 279 -11.33 19.56 -19.00
N GLU A 280 -10.58 20.07 -18.03
CA GLU A 280 -11.14 20.81 -16.89
C GLU A 280 -11.84 22.09 -17.31
N SER A 281 -11.25 22.84 -18.26
CA SER A 281 -11.86 24.04 -18.82
C SER A 281 -13.17 23.73 -19.55
N LEU A 282 -13.21 22.67 -20.37
CA LEU A 282 -14.41 22.26 -21.09
C LEU A 282 -15.50 21.75 -20.13
N ASN A 283 -15.13 20.99 -19.10
CA ASN A 283 -16.05 20.52 -18.06
C ASN A 283 -16.60 21.69 -17.22
N GLY A 284 -15.73 22.66 -16.88
CA GLY A 284 -16.14 23.88 -16.19
C GLY A 284 -17.15 24.68 -17.00
N LYS A 285 -16.92 24.79 -18.31
CA LYS A 285 -17.86 25.43 -19.24
C LYS A 285 -19.19 24.71 -19.29
N LEU A 286 -19.24 23.37 -19.31
CA LEU A 286 -20.51 22.62 -19.30
C LEU A 286 -21.33 22.76 -18.02
N LYS A 287 -20.69 23.11 -16.91
CA LYS A 287 -21.33 23.25 -15.59
C LYS A 287 -21.85 24.66 -15.31
N THR A 288 -21.58 25.65 -16.15
CA THR A 288 -22.12 27.00 -15.95
C THR A 288 -23.58 27.05 -16.38
N ALA A 289 -24.47 27.47 -15.48
CA ALA A 289 -25.92 27.49 -15.67
C ALA A 289 -26.44 28.45 -16.76
N GLU A 290 -25.55 29.21 -17.42
CA GLU A 290 -25.88 30.23 -18.44
C GLU A 290 -25.46 29.84 -19.88
N LEU A 291 -25.02 28.60 -20.13
CA LEU A 291 -24.64 28.18 -21.48
C LEU A 291 -25.84 28.23 -22.43
N SER A 292 -25.66 28.89 -23.57
CA SER A 292 -26.62 28.72 -24.66
C SER A 292 -26.56 27.31 -25.22
N GLN A 293 -27.66 26.86 -25.83
CA GLN A 293 -27.75 25.54 -26.47
C GLN A 293 -26.62 25.33 -27.50
N ASP A 294 -26.32 26.34 -28.31
CA ASP A 294 -25.21 26.31 -29.27
C ASP A 294 -23.83 26.13 -28.60
N GLN A 295 -23.63 26.69 -27.40
CA GLN A 295 -22.39 26.56 -26.64
C GLN A 295 -22.26 25.18 -25.99
N ALA A 296 -23.37 24.62 -25.50
CA ALA A 296 -23.42 23.25 -25.00
C ALA A 296 -23.15 22.24 -26.13
N GLU A 297 -23.79 22.42 -27.28
CA GLU A 297 -23.59 21.58 -28.48
C GLU A 297 -22.14 21.69 -29.00
N SER A 298 -21.58 22.90 -29.08
CA SER A 298 -20.19 23.12 -29.48
C SER A 298 -19.16 22.52 -28.51
N THR A 299 -19.40 22.63 -27.20
CA THR A 299 -18.51 22.07 -26.16
C THR A 299 -18.60 20.54 -26.14
N THR A 300 -19.81 20.01 -26.34
CA THR A 300 -20.07 18.57 -26.44
C THR A 300 -19.45 17.98 -27.71
N ALA A 301 -19.52 18.66 -28.86
CA ALA A 301 -18.86 18.24 -30.09
C ALA A 301 -17.32 18.19 -29.96
N LYS A 302 -16.73 19.08 -29.14
CA LYS A 302 -15.30 19.01 -28.79
C LYS A 302 -14.98 17.78 -27.94
N PHE A 303 -15.86 17.41 -27.01
CA PHE A 303 -15.73 16.18 -26.25
C PHE A 303 -15.88 14.93 -27.13
N SER A 304 -16.84 14.87 -28.04
CA SER A 304 -17.02 13.73 -28.95
C SER A 304 -15.75 13.44 -29.75
N LYS A 305 -15.08 14.49 -30.25
CA LYS A 305 -13.82 14.38 -30.98
C LYS A 305 -12.67 13.82 -30.14
N ILE A 306 -12.63 14.07 -28.83
CA ILE A 306 -11.62 13.49 -27.92
C ILE A 306 -11.79 11.97 -27.84
N PHE A 307 -13.03 11.47 -27.89
CA PHE A 307 -13.34 10.04 -27.85
C PHE A 307 -13.37 9.37 -29.23
N GLY A 308 -12.97 10.08 -30.29
CA GLY A 308 -13.01 9.56 -31.66
C GLY A 308 -14.43 9.36 -32.21
N LEU A 309 -15.42 10.06 -31.66
CA LEU A 309 -16.81 10.01 -32.08
C LEU A 309 -17.17 11.25 -32.91
N GLU A 310 -17.93 11.05 -34.00
CA GLU A 310 -18.44 12.17 -34.82
C GLU A 310 -19.51 12.98 -34.05
N THR A 311 -20.37 12.29 -33.30
CA THR A 311 -21.37 12.86 -32.38
C THR A 311 -21.67 11.86 -31.24
N PHE A 312 -22.19 12.32 -30.10
CA PHE A 312 -22.68 11.41 -29.07
C PHE A 312 -24.04 10.81 -29.48
N PRO A 313 -24.31 9.51 -29.19
CA PRO A 313 -25.62 8.91 -29.42
C PRO A 313 -26.72 9.64 -28.63
N ALA A 314 -27.95 9.69 -29.16
CA ALA A 314 -29.09 10.34 -28.50
C ALA A 314 -29.45 9.76 -27.12
N THR A 315 -28.94 8.56 -26.80
CA THR A 315 -29.13 7.85 -25.52
C THR A 315 -27.98 8.09 -24.52
N PHE A 316 -27.07 9.03 -24.79
CA PHE A 316 -25.91 9.30 -23.94
C PHE A 316 -26.29 10.16 -22.73
N GLU A 317 -26.38 9.53 -21.57
CA GLU A 317 -26.67 10.16 -20.28
C GLU A 317 -25.46 10.97 -19.78
N PHE A 318 -25.39 12.23 -20.22
CA PHE A 318 -24.26 13.13 -20.02
C PHE A 318 -23.98 13.41 -18.54
N ASP A 319 -25.03 13.62 -17.73
CA ASP A 319 -24.91 13.91 -16.30
C ASP A 319 -24.35 12.72 -15.50
N SER A 320 -24.69 11.51 -15.90
CA SER A 320 -24.17 10.28 -15.29
C SER A 320 -22.67 10.13 -15.55
N LYS A 321 -22.24 10.38 -16.79
CA LYS A 321 -20.82 10.26 -17.18
C LYS A 321 -19.95 11.38 -16.63
N ILE A 322 -20.47 12.61 -16.56
CA ILE A 322 -19.79 13.70 -15.84
C ILE A 322 -19.69 13.39 -14.35
N SER A 323 -20.75 12.86 -13.73
CA SER A 323 -20.71 12.47 -12.31
C SER A 323 -19.66 11.39 -12.06
N GLU A 324 -19.53 10.41 -12.96
CA GLU A 324 -18.50 9.37 -12.89
C GLU A 324 -17.08 9.98 -12.97
N VAL A 325 -16.82 10.85 -13.94
CA VAL A 325 -15.51 11.54 -14.08
C VAL A 325 -15.22 12.46 -12.89
N VAL A 326 -16.23 13.16 -12.37
CA VAL A 326 -16.07 14.05 -11.20
C VAL A 326 -15.76 13.25 -9.95
N THR A 327 -16.40 12.10 -9.76
CA THR A 327 -16.14 11.18 -8.64
C THR A 327 -14.71 10.65 -8.71
N LEU A 328 -14.21 10.32 -9.90
CA LEU A 328 -12.82 9.89 -10.11
C LEU A 328 -11.78 10.97 -9.74
N LEU A 329 -12.18 12.26 -9.76
CA LEU A 329 -11.31 13.38 -9.40
C LEU A 329 -11.37 13.74 -7.91
N GLU A 330 -12.27 13.16 -7.11
CA GLU A 330 -12.40 13.50 -5.68
C GLU A 330 -11.21 13.04 -4.84
N GLU A 331 -10.78 11.78 -5.01
CA GLU A 331 -9.62 11.24 -4.28
C GLU A 331 -8.30 11.97 -4.62
N PRO A 332 -7.97 12.23 -5.90
CA PRO A 332 -6.83 13.06 -6.26
C PRO A 332 -6.88 14.48 -5.66
N LYS A 333 -8.07 15.09 -5.59
CA LYS A 333 -8.26 16.40 -4.95
C LYS A 333 -8.03 16.35 -3.44
N LYS A 334 -8.53 15.32 -2.75
CA LYS A 334 -8.25 15.12 -1.31
C LYS A 334 -6.76 14.95 -1.05
N LEU A 335 -6.07 14.20 -1.91
CA LEU A 335 -4.63 13.99 -1.80
C LEU A 335 -3.88 15.31 -2.01
N LEU A 336 -4.20 16.05 -3.07
CA LEU A 336 -3.61 17.37 -3.31
C LEU A 336 -3.84 18.30 -2.12
N GLN A 337 -5.06 18.35 -1.61
CA GLN A 337 -5.42 19.18 -0.45
C GLN A 337 -4.62 18.77 0.81
N THR A 338 -4.41 17.47 1.03
CA THR A 338 -3.59 16.97 2.14
C THR A 338 -2.15 17.45 2.04
N TYR A 339 -1.56 17.44 0.84
CA TYR A 339 -0.22 17.97 0.62
C TYR A 339 -0.16 19.49 0.75
N VAL A 340 -1.19 20.21 0.30
CA VAL A 340 -1.32 21.67 0.48
C VAL A 340 -1.36 22.01 1.97
N GLU A 341 -2.13 21.27 2.76
CA GLU A 341 -2.20 21.45 4.21
C GLU A 341 -0.87 21.16 4.89
N LYS A 342 -0.16 20.10 4.48
CA LYS A 342 1.19 19.79 4.97
C LYS A 342 2.18 20.91 4.65
N ALA A 343 2.18 21.41 3.40
CA ALA A 343 3.05 22.50 2.97
C ALA A 343 2.76 23.79 3.74
N LEU A 344 1.47 24.15 3.91
CA LEU A 344 1.06 25.31 4.70
C LEU A 344 1.45 25.17 6.17
N THR A 345 1.30 23.99 6.74
CA THR A 345 1.67 23.71 8.14
C THR A 345 3.17 23.87 8.33
N ALA A 346 3.97 23.27 7.45
CA ALA A 346 5.42 23.41 7.48
C ALA A 346 5.86 24.87 7.29
N TYR A 347 5.23 25.58 6.35
CA TYR A 347 5.51 27.00 6.10
C TYR A 347 5.17 27.90 7.31
N ARG A 348 4.01 27.68 7.95
CA ARG A 348 3.59 28.41 9.15
C ARG A 348 4.52 28.16 10.32
N LEU A 349 4.91 26.90 10.55
CA LEU A 349 5.87 26.55 11.59
C LEU A 349 7.24 27.18 11.33
N PHE A 350 7.71 27.16 10.08
CA PHE A 350 8.96 27.78 9.68
C PHE A 350 8.96 29.30 9.93
N THR A 351 7.84 29.97 9.61
CA THR A 351 7.65 31.41 9.81
C THR A 351 7.20 31.79 11.23
N SER A 352 7.23 30.85 12.19
CA SER A 352 6.83 31.07 13.58
C SER A 352 5.42 31.67 13.71
N ASN A 353 4.48 31.14 12.91
CA ASN A 353 3.08 31.57 12.81
C ASN A 353 2.88 33.03 12.36
N LYS A 354 3.83 33.60 11.59
CA LYS A 354 3.66 34.89 10.87
C LYS A 354 3.83 34.69 9.36
N PRO A 355 2.98 33.88 8.70
CA PRO A 355 3.13 33.58 7.28
C PRO A 355 2.77 34.79 6.40
N ASP A 356 3.50 34.99 5.30
CA ASP A 356 3.10 35.92 4.24
C ASP A 356 1.84 35.37 3.51
N PRO A 357 0.72 36.13 3.47
CA PRO A 357 -0.53 35.68 2.89
C PRO A 357 -0.47 35.46 1.37
N ILE A 358 0.49 36.07 0.66
CA ILE A 358 0.71 35.85 -0.78
C ILE A 358 1.29 34.46 -0.99
N ILE A 359 2.25 34.06 -0.15
CA ILE A 359 2.88 32.73 -0.23
C ILE A 359 1.87 31.65 0.19
N GLU A 360 1.02 31.89 1.18
CA GLU A 360 -0.06 30.95 1.51
C GLU A 360 -1.01 30.72 0.34
N LYS A 361 -1.43 31.79 -0.35
CA LYS A 361 -2.27 31.68 -1.56
C LYS A 361 -1.56 30.94 -2.68
N MET A 362 -0.25 31.15 -2.84
CA MET A 362 0.55 30.44 -3.83
C MET A 362 0.62 28.93 -3.52
N ILE A 363 0.77 28.55 -2.26
CA ILE A 363 0.73 27.14 -1.84
C ILE A 363 -0.68 26.55 -2.01
N GLN A 364 -1.73 27.31 -1.69
CA GLN A 364 -3.13 26.87 -1.83
C GLN A 364 -3.55 26.61 -3.28
N SER A 365 -2.97 27.34 -4.24
CA SER A 365 -3.26 27.20 -5.66
C SER A 365 -2.22 26.35 -6.42
N ALA A 366 -1.27 25.75 -5.71
CA ALA A 366 -0.20 24.96 -6.28
C ALA A 366 -0.71 23.62 -6.85
N ASN A 367 -0.12 23.20 -7.96
CA ASN A 367 -0.30 21.84 -8.47
C ASN A 367 0.52 20.81 -7.64
N MET A 368 0.34 19.52 -7.92
CA MET A 368 0.96 18.44 -7.13
C MET A 368 2.50 18.49 -7.10
N GLU A 369 3.14 18.88 -8.20
CA GLU A 369 4.61 19.01 -8.27
C GLU A 369 5.08 20.18 -7.41
N GLN A 370 4.43 21.33 -7.57
CA GLN A 370 4.72 22.54 -6.82
C GLN A 370 4.52 22.34 -5.31
N VAL A 371 3.44 21.67 -4.89
CA VAL A 371 3.17 21.45 -3.46
C VAL A 371 4.15 20.46 -2.83
N LYS A 372 4.60 19.44 -3.57
CA LYS A 372 5.68 18.55 -3.10
C LYS A 372 7.00 19.30 -2.96
N ALA A 373 7.32 20.18 -3.92
CA ALA A 373 8.49 21.04 -3.81
C ALA A 373 8.41 21.97 -2.59
N PHE A 374 7.24 22.57 -2.31
CA PHE A 374 7.04 23.36 -1.09
C PHE A 374 7.19 22.52 0.19
N CYS A 375 6.63 21.31 0.24
CA CYS A 375 6.81 20.39 1.36
C CYS A 375 8.30 20.06 1.61
N ALA A 376 9.04 19.72 0.56
CA ALA A 376 10.47 19.43 0.66
C ALA A 376 11.26 20.66 1.13
N GLN A 377 10.99 21.82 0.53
CA GLN A 377 11.69 23.06 0.84
C GLN A 377 11.45 23.52 2.28
N TYR A 378 10.20 23.54 2.75
CA TYR A 378 9.90 23.97 4.12
C TYR A 378 10.18 22.89 5.16
N GLY A 379 10.10 21.61 4.78
CA GLY A 379 10.55 20.48 5.61
C GLY A 379 12.05 20.58 5.92
N ALA A 380 12.89 20.72 4.90
CA ALA A 380 14.34 20.89 5.06
C ALA A 380 14.68 22.12 5.92
N LYS A 381 14.01 23.26 5.67
CA LYS A 381 14.21 24.48 6.48
C LYS A 381 13.78 24.33 7.94
N LEU A 382 12.78 23.50 8.23
CA LEU A 382 12.40 23.17 9.61
C LEU A 382 13.43 22.30 10.31
N GLU A 383 14.02 21.34 9.59
CA GLU A 383 15.12 20.50 10.09
C GLU A 383 16.39 21.33 10.35
N GLU A 384 16.71 22.29 9.48
CA GLU A 384 17.82 23.23 9.68
C GLU A 384 17.59 24.15 10.89
N LYS A 385 16.35 24.60 11.13
CA LYS A 385 15.98 25.46 12.28
C LYS A 385 15.90 24.68 13.59
N HIS A 386 15.62 23.38 13.53
CA HIS A 386 15.53 22.47 14.68
C HIS A 386 16.41 21.22 14.47
N PRO A 387 17.75 21.38 14.41
CA PRO A 387 18.64 20.26 14.17
C PRO A 387 18.63 19.29 15.35
N LEU A 388 18.72 17.99 15.05
CA LEU A 388 18.85 16.94 16.06
C LEU A 388 20.15 17.17 16.85
N LYS A 389 20.04 17.51 18.14
CA LYS A 389 21.19 17.60 19.04
C LYS A 389 21.21 16.42 20.00
N CYS A 390 22.36 15.74 20.04
CA CYS A 390 22.66 14.69 21.01
C CYS A 390 22.81 15.30 22.42
N GLY A 391 22.02 14.84 23.39
CA GLY A 391 21.98 15.38 24.75
C GLY A 391 23.21 15.04 25.62
N SER A 392 24.05 14.10 25.18
CA SER A 392 25.31 13.77 25.87
C SER A 392 26.21 13.00 24.90
N CYS A 393 27.49 13.34 24.85
CA CYS A 393 28.45 12.81 23.88
C CYS A 393 28.41 11.26 23.74
N GLY A 394 28.28 10.80 22.48
CA GLY A 394 28.72 9.47 22.05
C GLY A 394 27.75 8.29 22.14
N SER A 395 26.42 8.48 22.21
CA SER A 395 25.45 7.37 22.14
C SER A 395 24.54 7.42 20.91
N ASP A 396 24.16 6.23 20.40
CA ASP A 396 23.24 6.03 19.26
C ASP A 396 21.75 6.26 19.62
N GLN A 397 21.46 6.90 20.75
CA GLN A 397 20.10 7.28 21.12
C GLN A 397 19.78 8.69 20.62
N LEU A 398 19.22 8.76 19.42
CA LEU A 398 18.67 9.98 18.84
C LEU A 398 17.28 10.25 19.43
N THR A 399 17.17 11.23 20.32
CA THR A 399 15.87 11.80 20.70
C THR A 399 15.67 13.14 20.02
N ARG A 400 14.48 13.30 19.42
CA ARG A 400 13.99 14.58 18.92
C ARG A 400 13.60 15.39 20.15
N ALA A 401 14.38 16.42 20.49
CA ALA A 401 14.02 17.33 21.56
C ALA A 401 12.64 17.92 21.25
N SER A 402 11.63 17.49 22.02
CA SER A 402 10.38 18.24 22.13
C SER A 402 10.75 19.67 22.49
N SER A 403 10.23 20.61 21.71
CA SER A 403 10.33 22.04 21.97
C SER A 403 10.19 22.32 23.47
N GLU A 404 11.24 22.87 24.09
CA GLU A 404 11.09 23.58 25.34
C GLU A 404 10.00 24.64 25.11
N PHE A 405 8.87 24.48 25.78
CA PHE A 405 8.08 25.65 26.14
C PHE A 405 9.00 26.48 27.02
N SER A 406 9.59 27.52 26.45
CA SER A 406 10.20 28.57 27.24
C SER A 406 9.10 29.17 28.11
N GLU A 407 9.13 28.84 29.40
CA GLU A 407 8.45 29.62 30.44
C GLU A 407 9.05 31.03 30.41
N ASN A 408 8.45 31.89 29.61
CA ASN A 408 8.56 33.34 29.73
C ASN A 408 7.23 33.93 29.28
N ASP A 409 6.20 33.70 30.08
CA ASP A 409 5.16 34.70 30.29
C ASP A 409 4.86 34.79 31.78
N LYS A 410 5.56 35.73 32.42
CA LYS A 410 5.15 36.27 33.71
C LYS A 410 3.86 37.04 33.50
N THR A 411 2.73 36.42 33.80
CA THR A 411 1.54 37.16 34.24
C THR A 411 1.16 36.71 35.63
N ALA A 412 1.38 37.64 36.56
CA ALA A 412 1.02 37.55 37.96
C ALA A 412 -0.47 37.28 38.13
N VAL A 413 -0.82 36.27 38.92
CA VAL A 413 -2.04 36.29 39.74
C VAL A 413 -1.74 35.66 41.09
N GLU A 414 -1.82 36.49 42.11
CA GLU A 414 -1.75 36.15 43.51
C GLU A 414 -2.76 35.05 43.87
N THR A 415 -2.34 34.05 44.63
CA THR A 415 -3.30 33.26 45.43
C THR A 415 -2.81 33.13 46.87
N LYS A 416 -3.68 33.61 47.73
CA LYS A 416 -3.52 33.79 49.17
C LYS A 416 -3.28 32.46 49.88
N LYS A 417 -2.45 32.55 50.92
CA LYS A 417 -2.37 31.64 52.06
C LYS A 417 -3.77 31.18 52.50
N ASN A 418 -3.92 29.89 52.78
CA ASN A 418 -4.56 29.48 54.02
C ASN A 418 -3.99 28.14 54.53
N ALA A 419 -3.64 28.18 55.81
CA ALA A 419 -3.15 27.08 56.60
C ALA A 419 -4.29 26.13 56.99
N GLY A 420 -3.98 24.84 57.05
CA GLY A 420 -4.86 23.81 57.58
C GLY A 420 -4.06 22.55 57.91
N ASN A 421 -3.54 22.50 59.13
CA ASN A 421 -3.01 21.28 59.77
C ASN A 421 -4.03 20.14 59.67
N TYR A 422 -3.57 18.89 59.50
CA TYR A 422 -3.82 17.83 60.49
C TYR A 422 -2.82 16.67 60.35
N LYS A 423 -2.32 16.23 61.52
CA LYS A 423 -1.32 15.18 61.74
C LYS A 423 -1.87 13.78 61.47
N ILE A 424 -1.00 12.91 60.95
CA ILE A 424 -1.16 11.45 61.03
C ILE A 424 -0.46 10.98 62.32
N GLY A 425 -1.21 10.33 63.20
CA GLY A 425 -0.69 9.59 64.36
C GLY A 425 -1.36 8.21 64.35
N GLY A 426 -0.57 7.17 64.17
CA GLY A 426 -1.06 5.79 64.08
C GLY A 426 -1.49 5.21 65.42
N LYS A 427 -2.34 4.20 65.32
CA LYS A 427 -2.23 2.90 66.01
C LYS A 427 -2.81 1.83 65.11
#